data_AF-A0AB35R8V1-F1
#
_entry.id   AF-A0AB35R8V1-F1
#
_cell.length_a   1.000
_cell.length_b   1.000
_cell.length_c   1.000
_cell.angle_alpha   90.00
_cell.angle_beta   90.00
_cell.angle_gamma   90.00
#
_symmetry.space_group_name_H-M   'P 1'
#
loop_
_entity.id
_entity.type
_entity.pdbx_description
1 polymer ?
#
loop_
_entity_poly.entity_id
_entity_poly.type
_entity_poly.pdbx_seq_one_letter_code
_entity_poly.pdbx_strand_id
1 'polypeptide(L)'
;MGFKLYISIIFLVAASDAAADEYQWTFKNINFFPSAEAACRDTVLRQLEFSMTIVEENTISIANIYYPVNYSVKAVAGCRFSFRMKPDLSVLYSTENYTVFRVGDGCANGLEYNPTTGTCGVDKMQGLPAKNDCVGNPILPASGNKFEYEKDYVHSLGLAFGRFYNSLDGSWRHSYSAHLNITSESEYVSFVSADGKAIFYKLSEGVYVGDSGNGSLVRLEAGWEYRSPANTVYQFDLAGRLTSVTEAGIIQYTLAYAGREVKVIALNGQVLTFTEDARHQPLSFSSEGVIINYKYDANLHLTEVERVQNGVTARRHYHYEDPRNTGLLTGITDERGVRFATWSYDEKGRAVSSQHSDGAGLTQVAYNTDGSSTVTNELGKTTIYHYQQIGGIKRVISVEGEPSANCPASNSTYTYDERGLMLTKTDAKGLVTTYTYDDRGLEVSRTEASGTPVARTITTEWDPARFLPVKTVDDQRITSYRYDDQGREISRQSVAR
;
A
#
# COMPACT_ATOMS: atom_id res chain seq x y z
N MET A 1 -12.22 14.12 -47.33
CA MET A 1 -11.62 15.07 -46.38
C MET A 1 -11.02 14.26 -45.25
N GLY A 2 -9.71 14.00 -45.31
CA GLY A 2 -8.99 13.20 -44.32
C GLY A 2 -8.30 14.11 -43.30
N PHE A 3 -8.36 13.73 -42.03
CA PHE A 3 -7.60 14.40 -40.98
C PHE A 3 -6.15 13.94 -41.03
N LYS A 4 -5.22 14.91 -41.03
CA LYS A 4 -3.79 14.66 -40.85
C LYS A 4 -3.51 14.62 -39.34
N LEU A 5 -2.99 13.50 -38.84
CA LEU A 5 -2.31 13.48 -37.55
C LEU A 5 -0.83 13.78 -37.82
N TYR A 6 -0.32 14.89 -37.30
CA TYR A 6 1.12 15.16 -37.26
C TYR A 6 1.63 14.69 -35.89
N ILE A 7 2.44 13.64 -35.87
CA ILE A 7 3.34 13.40 -34.74
C ILE A 7 4.65 14.09 -35.14
N SER A 8 4.72 15.38 -34.81
CA SER A 8 5.93 16.17 -34.93
C SER A 8 6.77 15.96 -33.69
N ILE A 9 7.89 15.25 -33.80
CA ILE A 9 9.02 15.45 -32.89
C ILE A 9 9.91 16.47 -33.60
N ILE A 10 9.67 17.76 -33.31
CA ILE A 10 10.47 18.86 -33.86
C ILE A 10 11.71 18.99 -33.00
N PHE A 11 12.88 18.72 -33.59
CA PHE A 11 14.14 19.28 -33.11
C PHE A 11 14.39 20.57 -33.87
N LEU A 12 14.22 21.71 -33.21
CA LEU A 12 14.61 23.01 -33.76
C LEU A 12 16.09 23.24 -33.44
N VAL A 13 16.96 23.01 -34.42
CA VAL A 13 18.32 23.54 -34.41
C VAL A 13 18.30 24.79 -35.28
N ALA A 14 18.46 25.97 -34.67
CA ALA A 14 18.74 27.18 -35.42
C ALA A 14 20.20 27.10 -35.90
N ALA A 15 20.40 26.79 -37.19
CA ALA A 15 21.69 26.97 -37.84
C ALA A 15 21.68 28.34 -38.54
N SER A 16 22.59 29.22 -38.11
CA SER A 16 22.98 30.41 -38.85
C SER A 16 23.73 29.99 -40.12
N ASP A 17 23.24 30.47 -41.26
CA ASP A 17 23.88 30.56 -42.57
C ASP A 17 24.49 29.32 -43.26
N ALA A 18 24.21 29.30 -44.57
CA ALA A 18 24.87 28.57 -45.65
C ALA A 18 24.50 27.08 -45.90
N ALA A 19 23.69 26.93 -46.96
CA ALA A 19 23.78 25.93 -48.02
C ALA A 19 23.73 24.42 -47.66
N ALA A 20 22.58 23.84 -47.99
CA ALA A 20 22.36 22.54 -48.62
C ALA A 20 23.36 21.40 -48.35
N ASP A 21 22.91 20.38 -47.60
CA ASP A 21 22.91 18.99 -48.05
C ASP A 21 21.90 18.16 -47.24
N GLU A 22 21.17 17.28 -47.93
CA GLU A 22 20.11 16.41 -47.41
C GLU A 22 20.63 15.36 -46.41
N TYR A 23 20.02 15.28 -45.23
CA TYR A 23 20.01 14.05 -44.43
C TYR A 23 18.58 13.51 -44.35
N GLN A 24 18.29 12.51 -45.18
CA GLN A 24 17.04 11.76 -45.17
C GLN A 24 17.09 10.68 -44.08
N TRP A 25 16.16 10.74 -43.12
CA TRP A 25 15.91 9.63 -42.20
C TRP A 25 14.62 8.92 -42.62
N THR A 26 14.76 7.72 -43.16
CA THR A 26 13.63 6.90 -43.63
C THR A 26 13.07 6.06 -42.49
N PHE A 27 11.84 6.36 -42.06
CA PHE A 27 11.01 5.38 -41.34
C PHE A 27 10.16 4.60 -42.35
N LYS A 28 10.32 3.28 -42.34
CA LYS A 28 9.74 2.36 -43.30
C LYS A 28 8.38 1.84 -42.80
N ASN A 29 7.32 2.62 -43.04
CA ASN A 29 5.93 2.20 -43.35
C ASN A 29 4.96 3.36 -43.09
N ILE A 30 4.52 4.03 -44.15
CA ILE A 30 3.40 4.98 -44.09
C ILE A 30 2.15 4.22 -44.54
N ASN A 31 1.32 3.80 -43.59
CA ASN A 31 -0.01 3.25 -43.89
C ASN A 31 -1.03 4.40 -43.93
N PHE A 32 -1.87 4.41 -44.97
CA PHE A 32 -2.99 5.35 -45.09
C PHE A 32 -4.26 4.69 -44.56
N PHE A 33 -4.94 5.33 -43.60
CA PHE A 33 -6.17 4.80 -43.00
C PHE A 33 -7.39 5.64 -43.37
N PRO A 34 -8.54 5.00 -43.62
CA PRO A 34 -9.77 5.70 -43.99
C PRO A 34 -10.47 6.38 -42.80
N SER A 35 -10.12 6.07 -41.54
CA SER A 35 -10.64 6.74 -40.34
C SER A 35 -9.72 6.61 -39.13
N ALA A 36 -9.98 7.40 -38.07
CA ALA A 36 -9.26 7.34 -36.80
C ALA A 36 -9.46 5.98 -36.09
N GLU A 37 -10.66 5.38 -36.17
CA GLU A 37 -10.93 4.02 -35.67
C GLU A 37 -10.19 2.93 -36.46
N ALA A 38 -9.88 3.15 -37.75
CA ALA A 38 -9.10 2.21 -38.56
C ALA A 38 -7.60 2.30 -38.24
N ALA A 39 -7.09 3.51 -38.01
CA ALA A 39 -5.72 3.72 -37.53
C ALA A 39 -5.53 3.12 -36.12
N CYS A 40 -6.50 3.29 -35.21
CA CYS A 40 -6.44 2.71 -33.87
C CYS A 40 -6.41 1.16 -33.89
N ARG A 41 -7.17 0.53 -34.79
CA ARG A 41 -7.18 -0.94 -34.98
C ARG A 41 -5.87 -1.52 -35.52
N ASP A 42 -5.19 -0.78 -36.40
CA ASP A 42 -3.92 -1.21 -37.00
C ASP A 42 -2.77 -1.17 -35.99
N THR A 43 -2.71 -0.14 -35.14
CA THR A 43 -1.69 0.01 -34.10
C THR A 43 -1.84 -0.97 -32.93
N VAL A 44 -3.06 -1.45 -32.66
CA VAL A 44 -3.37 -2.47 -31.64
C VAL A 44 -2.76 -3.85 -31.97
N LEU A 45 -2.38 -4.09 -33.22
CA LEU A 45 -1.86 -5.39 -33.70
C LEU A 45 -0.33 -5.46 -33.78
N ARG A 46 0.42 -4.42 -33.37
CA ARG A 46 1.89 -4.43 -33.39
C ARG A 46 2.47 -4.09 -32.02
N GLN A 47 3.38 -4.94 -31.53
CA GLN A 47 4.31 -4.56 -30.45
C GLN A 47 5.23 -3.44 -30.97
N LEU A 48 5.32 -2.34 -30.23
CA LEU A 48 6.32 -1.31 -30.46
C LEU A 48 7.57 -1.69 -29.65
N GLU A 49 8.61 -2.17 -30.32
CA GLU A 49 9.94 -2.37 -29.74
C GLU A 49 10.80 -1.13 -29.98
N PHE A 50 11.48 -0.66 -28.94
CA PHE A 50 12.51 0.36 -29.05
C PHE A 50 13.85 -0.25 -28.66
N SER A 51 14.84 -0.17 -29.56
CA SER A 51 16.24 -0.51 -29.27
C SER A 51 17.11 0.71 -29.51
N MET A 52 17.87 1.14 -28.50
CA MET A 52 18.89 2.17 -28.66
C MET A 52 20.26 1.49 -28.82
N THR A 53 20.96 1.77 -29.91
CA THR A 53 22.37 1.37 -30.10
C THR A 53 23.23 2.64 -30.02
N ILE A 54 24.19 2.67 -29.10
CA ILE A 54 25.17 3.76 -29.01
C ILE A 54 26.25 3.49 -30.06
N VAL A 55 26.48 4.46 -30.95
CA VAL A 55 27.66 4.51 -31.80
C VAL A 55 28.56 5.62 -31.25
N GLU A 56 29.85 5.30 -31.13
CA GLU A 56 30.86 6.05 -30.39
C GLU A 56 30.94 7.55 -30.69
N GLU A 57 31.34 8.27 -29.64
CA GLU A 57 31.95 9.60 -29.66
C GLU A 57 31.18 10.73 -30.36
N ASN A 58 30.13 11.23 -29.71
CA ASN A 58 30.00 12.69 -29.51
C ASN A 58 28.95 13.02 -28.45
N THR A 59 29.39 13.83 -27.49
CA THR A 59 28.67 14.36 -26.34
C THR A 59 27.38 15.07 -26.77
N ILE A 60 26.22 14.62 -26.28
CA ILE A 60 24.96 15.38 -26.40
C ILE A 60 24.85 16.32 -25.21
N SER A 61 25.05 17.62 -25.44
CA SER A 61 24.75 18.67 -24.47
C SER A 61 23.25 18.92 -24.42
N ILE A 62 22.59 18.58 -23.32
CA ILE A 62 21.21 18.98 -23.06
C ILE A 62 21.23 20.37 -22.44
N ALA A 63 20.81 21.38 -23.20
CA ALA A 63 20.57 22.72 -22.65
C ALA A 63 19.31 22.69 -21.78
N ASN A 64 19.42 23.21 -20.56
CA ASN A 64 18.32 23.35 -19.59
C ASN A 64 17.09 24.01 -20.23
N ILE A 65 15.96 23.30 -20.26
CA ILE A 65 14.65 23.90 -20.56
C ILE A 65 13.94 24.11 -19.22
N TYR A 66 13.80 25.38 -18.83
CA TYR A 66 12.91 25.82 -17.76
C TYR A 66 11.53 26.15 -18.34
N TYR A 67 10.50 25.91 -17.50
CA TYR A 67 9.10 26.40 -17.50
C TYR A 67 7.96 25.36 -17.69
N PRO A 68 6.83 25.55 -16.98
CA PRO A 68 5.87 24.52 -16.63
C PRO A 68 4.63 24.58 -17.53
N VAL A 69 4.21 23.47 -18.14
CA VAL A 69 2.85 23.40 -18.70
C VAL A 69 2.33 21.97 -18.65
N ASN A 70 1.23 21.80 -17.93
CA ASN A 70 0.31 20.68 -18.04
C ASN A 70 -0.19 20.57 -19.47
N TYR A 71 0.01 19.42 -20.13
CA TYR A 71 -0.79 19.05 -21.29
C TYR A 71 -1.76 17.94 -20.90
N SER A 72 -3.05 18.28 -20.85
CA SER A 72 -4.15 17.32 -20.85
C SER A 72 -4.42 16.90 -22.30
N VAL A 73 -4.28 15.61 -22.60
CA VAL A 73 -4.66 15.06 -23.91
C VAL A 73 -6.16 14.74 -23.87
N LYS A 74 -6.92 15.38 -24.78
CA LYS A 74 -8.35 15.12 -24.99
C LYS A 74 -8.55 13.65 -25.38
N ALA A 75 -9.33 12.95 -24.59
CA ALA A 75 -9.72 11.57 -24.84
C ALA A 75 -10.50 11.47 -26.15
N VAL A 76 -10.05 10.60 -27.06
CA VAL A 76 -10.93 9.95 -28.04
C VAL A 76 -11.13 8.53 -27.53
N ALA A 77 -12.39 8.06 -27.57
CA ALA A 77 -12.88 6.85 -26.94
C ALA A 77 -11.86 5.69 -26.89
N GLY A 78 -11.37 5.39 -25.69
CA GLY A 78 -10.63 4.16 -25.39
C GLY A 78 -9.10 4.20 -25.46
N CYS A 79 -8.45 5.32 -25.79
CA CYS A 79 -6.98 5.41 -25.77
C CYS A 79 -6.50 6.56 -24.89
N ARG A 80 -5.87 6.24 -23.75
CA ARG A 80 -5.12 7.19 -22.93
C ARG A 80 -3.72 6.65 -22.69
N PHE A 81 -2.72 7.47 -22.97
CA PHE A 81 -1.32 7.22 -22.63
C PHE A 81 -0.90 8.28 -21.60
N SER A 82 -0.22 7.85 -20.54
CA SER A 82 0.35 8.74 -19.53
C SER A 82 1.86 8.54 -19.49
N PHE A 83 2.61 9.64 -19.45
CA PHE A 83 4.05 9.64 -19.27
C PHE A 83 4.36 10.40 -17.99
N ARG A 84 5.20 9.83 -17.11
CA ARG A 84 5.78 10.55 -15.98
C ARG A 84 7.30 10.42 -16.04
N MET A 85 8.00 11.52 -16.32
CA MET A 85 9.45 11.58 -16.14
C MET A 85 9.76 11.73 -14.64
N LYS A 86 10.70 10.93 -14.10
CA LYS A 86 11.18 11.10 -12.72
C LYS A 86 11.94 12.44 -12.57
N PRO A 87 11.88 13.13 -11.42
CA PRO A 87 12.57 14.41 -11.24
C PRO A 87 14.06 14.33 -10.86
N ASP A 88 14.66 13.15 -10.70
CA ASP A 88 16.07 13.06 -10.27
C ASP A 88 17.00 12.80 -11.45
N LEU A 89 17.67 13.88 -11.87
CA LEU A 89 18.86 13.85 -12.70
C LEU A 89 20.08 13.69 -11.80
N SER A 90 20.40 12.45 -11.48
CA SER A 90 21.77 12.09 -11.12
C SER A 90 22.07 10.67 -11.60
N VAL A 91 23.12 10.60 -12.43
CA VAL A 91 23.74 9.42 -13.02
C VAL A 91 23.11 8.92 -14.34
N LEU A 92 23.76 9.37 -15.41
CA LEU A 92 23.79 8.75 -16.74
C LEU A 92 24.19 7.27 -16.63
N TYR A 93 23.62 6.44 -17.50
CA TYR A 93 23.77 4.98 -17.61
C TYR A 93 22.85 4.15 -16.71
N SER A 94 21.55 4.13 -17.03
CA SER A 94 20.78 2.89 -16.87
C SER A 94 20.24 2.46 -18.23
N THR A 95 20.57 1.24 -18.63
CA THR A 95 19.92 0.53 -19.75
C THR A 95 18.58 -0.03 -19.27
N GLU A 96 17.76 0.80 -18.64
CA GLU A 96 16.46 0.35 -18.16
C GLU A 96 15.47 0.31 -19.33
N ASN A 97 15.00 -0.91 -19.62
CA ASN A 97 13.87 -1.12 -20.51
C ASN A 97 12.64 -0.47 -19.87
N TYR A 98 12.21 0.67 -20.41
CA TYR A 98 10.96 1.30 -20.01
C TYR A 98 9.80 0.49 -20.57
N THR A 99 9.09 -0.24 -19.70
CA THR A 99 7.85 -0.91 -20.08
C THR A 99 6.71 0.07 -19.95
N VAL A 100 6.13 0.48 -21.07
CA VAL A 100 4.92 1.31 -21.11
C VAL A 100 3.72 0.37 -21.02
N PHE A 101 2.95 0.47 -19.94
CA PHE A 101 1.67 -0.23 -19.80
C PHE A 101 0.55 0.66 -20.33
N ARG A 102 -0.33 0.12 -21.19
CA ARG A 102 -1.58 0.82 -21.54
C ARG A 102 -2.49 0.85 -20.30
N VAL A 103 -3.30 1.89 -20.16
CA VAL A 103 -4.45 1.84 -19.24
C VAL A 103 -5.35 0.69 -19.71
N GLY A 104 -5.38 -0.42 -18.95
CA GLY A 104 -6.11 -1.64 -19.30
C GLY A 104 -5.26 -2.81 -19.81
N ASP A 105 -3.94 -2.66 -19.95
CA ASP A 105 -3.07 -3.83 -19.91
C ASP A 105 -3.09 -4.37 -18.48
N GLY A 106 -3.55 -5.60 -18.30
CA GLY A 106 -3.52 -6.25 -17.00
C GLY A 106 -2.12 -6.20 -16.43
N CYS A 107 -2.01 -5.96 -15.13
CA CYS A 107 -0.71 -6.03 -14.46
C CYS A 107 -0.14 -7.45 -14.53
N ALA A 108 1.19 -7.56 -14.53
CA ALA A 108 1.86 -8.85 -14.44
C ALA A 108 1.33 -9.66 -13.23
N ASN A 109 1.33 -10.98 -13.35
CA ASN A 109 0.80 -11.87 -12.32
C ASN A 109 1.34 -11.50 -10.92
N GLY A 110 0.44 -11.28 -9.97
CA GLY A 110 0.75 -10.85 -8.61
C GLY A 110 0.87 -9.35 -8.38
N LEU A 111 0.70 -8.50 -9.41
CA LEU A 111 0.64 -7.04 -9.28
C LEU A 111 -0.79 -6.53 -9.58
N GLU A 112 -1.11 -5.35 -9.07
CA GLU A 112 -2.38 -4.65 -9.27
C GLU A 112 -2.15 -3.23 -9.79
N TYR A 113 -3.03 -2.78 -10.68
CA TYR A 113 -2.96 -1.43 -11.22
C TYR A 113 -3.43 -0.45 -10.16
N ASN A 114 -2.53 0.44 -9.75
CA ASN A 114 -2.82 1.57 -8.91
C ASN A 114 -3.28 2.74 -9.80
N PRO A 115 -4.59 3.10 -9.80
CA PRO A 115 -5.12 4.13 -10.68
C PRO A 115 -4.73 5.54 -10.24
N THR A 116 -4.27 5.74 -8.99
CA THR A 116 -3.85 7.05 -8.50
C THR A 116 -2.41 7.36 -8.91
N THR A 117 -1.55 6.34 -9.04
CA THR A 117 -0.16 6.48 -9.48
C THR A 117 0.05 6.16 -10.96
N GLY A 118 -0.82 5.33 -11.56
CA GLY A 118 -0.70 4.82 -12.92
C GLY A 118 0.29 3.67 -13.05
N THR A 119 0.63 2.98 -11.95
CA THR A 119 1.64 1.92 -11.92
C THR A 119 1.07 0.58 -11.47
N CYS A 120 1.70 -0.52 -11.85
CA CYS A 120 1.39 -1.84 -11.30
C CYS A 120 2.22 -2.06 -10.02
N GLY A 121 1.56 -2.36 -8.91
CA GLY A 121 2.19 -2.52 -7.62
C GLY A 121 1.46 -3.51 -6.72
N VAL A 122 1.89 -3.57 -5.46
CA VAL A 122 1.29 -4.44 -4.42
C VAL A 122 0.87 -3.61 -3.21
N ASP A 123 0.32 -2.41 -3.48
CA ASP A 123 -0.04 -1.42 -2.46
C ASP A 123 -1.05 -1.96 -1.42
N LYS A 124 -1.94 -2.87 -1.84
CA LYS A 124 -2.88 -3.57 -0.93
C LYS A 124 -2.21 -4.58 0.00
N MET A 125 -0.95 -4.95 -0.29
CA MET A 125 -0.13 -5.90 0.47
C MET A 125 0.97 -5.21 1.30
N GLN A 126 0.90 -3.88 1.42
CA GLN A 126 1.61 -3.13 2.44
C GLN A 126 0.91 -3.25 3.80
N GLY A 127 1.57 -2.77 4.85
CA GLY A 127 1.07 -2.77 6.22
C GLY A 127 1.43 -4.03 6.99
N LEU A 128 0.95 -4.07 8.24
CA LEU A 128 1.19 -5.19 9.14
C LEU A 128 0.52 -6.46 8.55
N PRO A 129 1.22 -7.61 8.47
CA PRO A 129 0.60 -8.88 8.10
C PRO A 129 -0.61 -9.18 8.98
N ALA A 130 -1.56 -9.93 8.44
CA ALA A 130 -2.72 -10.34 9.23
C ALA A 130 -2.24 -11.18 10.41
N LYS A 131 -2.89 -11.05 11.58
CA LYS A 131 -2.54 -11.76 12.83
C LYS A 131 -2.41 -13.29 12.71
N ASN A 132 -2.94 -13.87 11.62
CA ASN A 132 -2.92 -15.31 11.34
C ASN A 132 -1.76 -15.76 10.45
N ASP A 133 -0.98 -14.82 9.90
CA ASP A 133 0.22 -15.15 9.15
C ASP A 133 1.32 -15.48 10.16
N CYS A 134 1.75 -16.74 10.19
CA CYS A 134 2.69 -17.29 11.20
C CYS A 134 4.13 -16.77 11.07
N VAL A 135 4.34 -15.48 10.83
CA VAL A 135 5.62 -14.95 10.42
C VAL A 135 6.14 -14.00 11.47
N GLY A 136 7.25 -14.40 12.10
CA GLY A 136 8.00 -13.54 12.99
C GLY A 136 8.58 -12.33 12.24
N ASN A 137 8.62 -11.19 12.92
CA ASN A 137 9.38 -9.98 12.57
C ASN A 137 9.25 -9.52 11.10
N PRO A 138 8.15 -8.83 10.75
CA PRO A 138 7.19 -9.38 9.80
C PRO A 138 7.62 -9.19 8.35
N ILE A 139 8.07 -10.29 7.74
CA ILE A 139 8.04 -10.45 6.28
C ILE A 139 6.65 -10.96 5.93
N LEU A 140 5.93 -10.33 5.02
CA LEU A 140 4.70 -10.89 4.45
C LEU A 140 5.09 -11.95 3.39
N PRO A 141 4.91 -13.26 3.58
CA PRO A 141 5.44 -14.28 2.66
C PRO A 141 4.76 -14.25 1.30
N ALA A 142 3.59 -13.64 1.19
CA ALA A 142 2.86 -13.52 -0.06
C ALA A 142 3.52 -12.51 -1.04
N SER A 143 4.06 -11.40 -0.51
CA SER A 143 4.63 -10.29 -1.29
C SER A 143 6.14 -10.10 -1.09
N GLY A 144 6.67 -10.51 0.05
CA GLY A 144 8.01 -10.18 0.53
C GLY A 144 8.16 -8.78 1.10
N ASN A 145 7.04 -8.13 1.43
CA ASN A 145 7.07 -6.90 2.18
C ASN A 145 7.68 -7.13 3.56
N LYS A 146 8.83 -6.52 3.85
CA LYS A 146 9.30 -6.36 5.21
C LYS A 146 8.63 -5.13 5.82
N PHE A 147 7.77 -5.38 6.80
CA PHE A 147 7.15 -4.33 7.59
C PHE A 147 7.93 -4.12 8.90
N GLU A 148 8.27 -2.87 9.25
CA GLU A 148 8.93 -2.57 10.53
C GLU A 148 8.16 -1.49 11.28
N TYR A 149 7.98 -1.67 12.60
CA TYR A 149 7.35 -0.68 13.47
C TYR A 149 8.34 -0.24 14.55
N GLU A 150 8.62 1.07 14.59
CA GLU A 150 9.44 1.69 15.61
C GLU A 150 8.57 2.61 16.47
N LYS A 151 8.58 2.38 17.79
CA LYS A 151 7.81 3.18 18.75
C LYS A 151 8.70 4.28 19.31
N ASP A 152 8.43 5.52 18.91
CA ASP A 152 9.29 6.65 19.27
C ASP A 152 8.84 7.35 20.56
N TYR A 153 7.53 7.50 20.75
CA TYR A 153 6.93 8.21 21.88
C TYR A 153 5.61 7.58 22.32
N VAL A 154 5.38 7.51 23.63
CA VAL A 154 4.08 7.19 24.22
C VAL A 154 3.89 8.09 25.43
N HIS A 155 2.76 8.79 25.46
CA HIS A 155 2.35 9.54 26.63
C HIS A 155 1.52 8.70 27.58
N SER A 156 1.56 9.06 28.87
CA SER A 156 0.80 8.41 29.93
C SER A 156 -0.72 8.41 29.71
N LEU A 157 -1.25 9.38 28.96
CA LEU A 157 -2.68 9.53 28.66
C LEU A 157 -3.07 9.05 27.25
N GLY A 158 -2.18 8.38 26.51
CA GLY A 158 -2.55 7.57 25.34
C GLY A 158 -2.13 8.09 23.97
N LEU A 159 -1.77 9.37 23.77
CA LEU A 159 -1.16 9.77 22.50
C LEU A 159 0.22 9.11 22.34
N ALA A 160 0.47 8.58 21.15
CA ALA A 160 1.72 7.92 20.82
C ALA A 160 2.17 8.32 19.42
N PHE A 161 3.49 8.39 19.23
CA PHE A 161 4.10 8.57 17.94
C PHE A 161 5.00 7.38 17.66
N GLY A 162 4.80 6.74 16.51
CA GLY A 162 5.69 5.72 16.01
C GLY A 162 5.74 5.75 14.49
N ARG A 163 6.67 4.99 13.94
CA ARG A 163 6.96 4.93 12.52
C ARG A 163 6.78 3.54 11.96
N PHE A 164 6.38 3.50 10.70
CA PHE A 164 6.12 2.27 9.96
C PHE A 164 6.93 2.26 8.68
N TYR A 165 7.67 1.19 8.43
CA TYR A 165 8.41 0.97 7.20
C TYR A 165 7.76 -0.15 6.37
N ASN A 166 7.77 -0.01 5.05
CA ASN A 166 7.45 -1.09 4.12
C ASN A 166 8.58 -1.22 3.09
N SER A 167 9.15 -2.41 2.92
CA SER A 167 10.16 -2.62 1.87
C SER A 167 9.59 -2.55 0.45
N LEU A 168 8.26 -2.64 0.29
CA LEU A 168 7.61 -2.50 -1.02
C LEU A 168 7.72 -1.10 -1.63
N ASP A 169 7.88 -0.06 -0.80
CA ASP A 169 8.08 1.31 -1.25
C ASP A 169 9.28 2.03 -0.60
N GLY A 170 10.01 1.33 0.26
CA GLY A 170 11.20 1.83 0.94
C GLY A 170 10.95 3.02 1.86
N SER A 171 9.70 3.34 2.20
CA SER A 171 9.35 4.60 2.85
C SER A 171 9.00 4.43 4.32
N TRP A 172 9.44 5.37 5.15
CA TRP A 172 9.05 5.47 6.56
C TRP A 172 7.86 6.42 6.71
N ARG A 173 6.76 5.91 7.25
CA ARG A 173 5.54 6.65 7.60
C ARG A 173 5.43 6.82 9.11
N HIS A 174 4.42 7.55 9.57
CA HIS A 174 4.15 7.74 11.01
C HIS A 174 2.68 7.50 11.38
N SER A 175 2.39 7.41 12.68
CA SER A 175 1.05 7.17 13.27
C SER A 175 -0.08 8.10 12.79
N TYR A 176 0.26 9.20 12.14
CA TYR A 176 -0.68 10.25 11.70
C TYR A 176 -0.63 10.49 10.19
N SER A 177 -0.01 9.58 9.43
CA SER A 177 0.25 9.72 7.99
C SER A 177 -0.87 9.17 7.09
N ALA A 178 -2.01 8.78 7.66
CA ALA A 178 -3.13 8.35 6.85
C ALA A 178 -3.57 9.50 5.92
N HIS A 179 -3.81 9.21 4.66
CA HIS A 179 -4.12 10.24 3.65
C HIS A 179 -4.95 9.67 2.50
N LEU A 180 -5.46 10.57 1.66
CA LEU A 180 -6.09 10.22 0.40
C LEU A 180 -5.17 10.62 -0.77
N ASN A 181 -4.94 9.69 -1.71
CA ASN A 181 -4.45 10.06 -3.03
C ASN A 181 -5.64 10.24 -3.95
N ILE A 182 -5.77 11.44 -4.53
CA ILE A 182 -6.93 11.85 -5.33
C ILE A 182 -6.44 12.16 -6.74
N THR A 183 -7.07 11.55 -7.74
CA THR A 183 -6.78 11.86 -9.16
C THR A 183 -7.33 13.23 -9.56
N SER A 184 -6.83 13.81 -10.66
CA SER A 184 -7.19 15.18 -11.09
C SER A 184 -8.69 15.43 -11.31
N GLU A 185 -9.45 14.39 -11.66
CA GLU A 185 -10.91 14.43 -11.84
C GLU A 185 -11.67 13.79 -10.66
N SER A 186 -10.96 13.38 -9.61
CA SER A 186 -11.48 12.59 -8.50
C SER A 186 -12.19 11.29 -8.93
N GLU A 187 -11.96 10.80 -10.15
CA GLU A 187 -12.55 9.54 -10.63
C GLU A 187 -12.08 8.35 -9.79
N TYR A 188 -10.81 8.37 -9.38
CA TYR A 188 -10.21 7.42 -8.46
C TYR A 188 -9.65 8.11 -7.23
N VAL A 189 -9.87 7.50 -6.08
CA VAL A 189 -9.32 7.90 -4.79
C VAL A 189 -8.81 6.67 -4.06
N SER A 190 -7.63 6.76 -3.44
CA SER A 190 -7.15 5.70 -2.54
C SER A 190 -7.02 6.24 -1.13
N PHE A 191 -7.60 5.54 -0.15
CA PHE A 191 -7.26 5.71 1.25
C PHE A 191 -5.98 4.91 1.55
N VAL A 192 -4.96 5.59 2.06
CA VAL A 192 -3.71 4.98 2.52
C VAL A 192 -3.69 5.08 4.03
N SER A 193 -3.68 3.95 4.74
CA SER A 193 -3.56 3.93 6.19
C SER A 193 -2.14 4.27 6.64
N ALA A 194 -1.97 4.59 7.92
CA ALA A 194 -0.68 4.96 8.49
C ALA A 194 0.40 3.86 8.34
N ASP A 195 -0.02 2.59 8.25
CA ASP A 195 0.87 1.45 8.00
C ASP A 195 1.24 1.27 6.52
N GLY A 196 0.73 2.12 5.62
CA GLY A 196 0.99 2.11 4.17
C GLY A 196 -0.03 1.36 3.34
N LYS A 197 -0.90 0.54 3.95
CA LYS A 197 -1.89 -0.23 3.18
C LYS A 197 -2.86 0.69 2.44
N ALA A 198 -3.02 0.45 1.14
CA ALA A 198 -3.93 1.22 0.30
C ALA A 198 -5.25 0.48 0.05
N ILE A 199 -6.34 1.25 -0.01
CA ILE A 199 -7.69 0.81 -0.41
C ILE A 199 -8.16 1.74 -1.51
N PHE A 200 -8.56 1.18 -2.66
CA PHE A 200 -8.91 1.94 -3.84
C PHE A 200 -10.43 2.07 -4.02
N TYR A 201 -10.87 3.25 -4.42
CA TYR A 201 -12.25 3.60 -4.69
C TYR A 201 -12.38 4.24 -6.07
N LYS A 202 -13.43 3.88 -6.79
CA LYS A 202 -13.81 4.46 -8.07
C LYS A 202 -15.18 5.12 -7.97
N LEU A 203 -15.31 6.33 -8.52
CA LEU A 203 -16.59 7.00 -8.63
C LEU A 203 -17.49 6.29 -9.65
N SER A 204 -18.67 5.86 -9.21
CA SER A 204 -19.71 5.25 -10.03
C SER A 204 -21.08 5.78 -9.60
N GLU A 205 -21.83 6.38 -10.52
CA GLU A 205 -23.17 6.92 -10.26
C GLU A 205 -23.24 7.88 -9.05
N GLY A 206 -22.17 8.66 -8.83
CA GLY A 206 -22.08 9.63 -7.73
C GLY A 206 -21.63 9.04 -6.38
N VAL A 207 -21.36 7.73 -6.31
CA VAL A 207 -20.87 7.04 -5.11
C VAL A 207 -19.48 6.46 -5.35
N TYR A 208 -18.61 6.52 -4.34
CA TYR A 208 -17.30 5.87 -4.39
C TYR A 208 -17.42 4.40 -4.02
N VAL A 209 -17.14 3.53 -4.98
CA VAL A 209 -17.21 2.07 -4.84
C VAL A 209 -15.79 1.51 -4.74
N GLY A 210 -15.54 0.72 -3.69
CA GLY A 210 -14.28 -0.02 -3.50
C GLY A 210 -14.56 -1.51 -3.31
N ASP A 211 -13.51 -2.30 -3.11
CA ASP A 211 -13.65 -3.73 -2.81
C ASP A 211 -14.51 -3.94 -1.55
N SER A 212 -15.35 -4.97 -1.57
CA SER A 212 -16.25 -5.28 -0.45
C SER A 212 -15.49 -5.54 0.85
N GLY A 213 -16.07 -5.11 1.97
CA GLY A 213 -15.47 -5.29 3.30
C GLY A 213 -14.33 -4.33 3.66
N ASN A 214 -14.00 -3.33 2.83
CA ASN A 214 -12.88 -2.39 3.07
C ASN A 214 -13.31 -0.99 3.56
N GLY A 215 -14.56 -0.82 3.99
CA GLY A 215 -15.09 0.46 4.47
C GLY A 215 -15.64 1.34 3.34
N SER A 216 -16.15 2.51 3.69
CA SER A 216 -16.81 3.44 2.77
C SER A 216 -16.08 4.78 2.68
N LEU A 217 -15.99 5.34 1.47
CA LEU A 217 -15.47 6.67 1.22
C LEU A 217 -16.58 7.58 0.70
N VAL A 218 -16.68 8.80 1.24
CA VAL A 218 -17.68 9.79 0.84
C VAL A 218 -17.02 11.15 0.63
N ARG A 219 -17.39 11.84 -0.44
CA ARG A 219 -17.02 13.25 -0.65
C ARG A 219 -18.00 14.16 0.09
N LEU A 220 -17.48 15.05 0.91
CA LEU A 220 -18.22 16.09 1.62
C LEU A 220 -17.96 17.46 0.98
N GLU A 221 -18.73 18.47 1.38
CA GLU A 221 -18.54 19.86 0.93
C GLU A 221 -17.17 20.41 1.34
N ALA A 222 -16.78 20.19 2.60
CA ALA A 222 -15.54 20.71 3.17
C ALA A 222 -14.36 19.73 3.15
N GLY A 223 -14.51 18.54 2.54
CA GLY A 223 -13.48 17.51 2.61
C GLY A 223 -13.97 16.12 2.23
N TRP A 224 -13.46 15.10 2.91
CA TRP A 224 -13.79 13.70 2.68
C TRP A 224 -13.92 12.94 3.99
N GLU A 225 -14.77 11.92 3.99
CA GLU A 225 -14.90 10.97 5.10
C GLU A 225 -14.57 9.56 4.60
N TYR A 226 -13.64 8.89 5.30
CA TYR A 226 -13.48 7.43 5.22
C TYR A 226 -13.97 6.80 6.52
N ARG A 227 -14.84 5.80 6.40
CA ARG A 227 -15.30 4.97 7.52
C ARG A 227 -14.80 3.55 7.34
N SER A 228 -13.93 3.13 8.25
CA SER A 228 -13.39 1.77 8.25
C SER A 228 -14.45 0.71 8.62
N PRO A 229 -14.21 -0.58 8.34
CA PRO A 229 -15.05 -1.67 8.81
C PRO A 229 -15.17 -1.75 10.35
N ALA A 230 -14.20 -1.21 11.08
CA ALA A 230 -14.24 -1.11 12.54
C ALA A 230 -15.01 0.13 13.05
N ASN A 231 -15.67 0.86 12.14
CA ASN A 231 -16.39 2.10 12.41
C ASN A 231 -15.52 3.26 12.93
N THR A 232 -14.19 3.17 12.79
CA THR A 232 -13.31 4.34 12.89
C THR A 232 -13.56 5.27 11.72
N VAL A 233 -13.77 6.55 12.00
CA VAL A 233 -14.03 7.61 11.02
C VAL A 233 -12.79 8.49 10.89
N TYR A 234 -12.30 8.61 9.67
CA TYR A 234 -11.20 9.48 9.29
C TYR A 234 -11.78 10.63 8.46
N GLN A 235 -11.53 11.86 8.88
CA GLN A 235 -11.89 13.05 8.12
C GLN A 235 -10.65 13.61 7.44
N PHE A 236 -10.81 14.08 6.21
CA PHE A 236 -9.75 14.68 5.42
C PHE A 236 -10.18 16.03 4.85
N ASP A 237 -9.23 16.91 4.62
CA ASP A 237 -9.47 18.13 3.84
C ASP A 237 -9.61 17.82 2.34
N LEU A 238 -9.92 18.84 1.53
CA LEU A 238 -10.12 18.70 0.08
C LEU A 238 -8.88 18.16 -0.66
N ALA A 239 -7.68 18.33 -0.08
CA ALA A 239 -6.42 17.86 -0.64
C ALA A 239 -6.07 16.43 -0.17
N GLY A 240 -6.87 15.82 0.69
CA GLY A 240 -6.67 14.46 1.18
C GLY A 240 -5.80 14.35 2.43
N ARG A 241 -5.52 15.46 3.14
CA ARG A 241 -4.77 15.44 4.40
C ARG A 241 -5.70 15.15 5.58
N LEU A 242 -5.29 14.29 6.50
CA LEU A 242 -6.08 13.89 7.67
C LEU A 242 -6.32 15.06 8.61
N THR A 243 -7.58 15.32 8.97
CA THR A 243 -7.96 16.42 9.88
C THR A 243 -8.45 15.93 11.23
N SER A 244 -9.06 14.74 11.30
CA SER A 244 -9.43 14.12 12.57
C SER A 244 -9.65 12.62 12.45
N VAL A 245 -9.53 11.93 13.59
CA VAL A 245 -9.92 10.53 13.74
C VAL A 245 -10.91 10.41 14.89
N THR A 246 -12.03 9.75 14.62
CA THR A 246 -13.10 9.49 15.58
C THR A 246 -13.29 7.99 15.72
N GLU A 247 -13.27 7.51 16.96
CA GLU A 247 -13.52 6.10 17.30
C GLU A 247 -14.69 6.03 18.26
N ALA A 248 -15.65 5.15 17.98
CA ALA A 248 -16.89 5.04 18.74
C ALA A 248 -17.50 6.43 19.04
N GLY A 249 -17.69 7.26 18.01
CA GLY A 249 -18.29 8.59 18.16
C GLY A 249 -17.51 9.61 19.00
N ILE A 250 -16.29 9.29 19.43
CA ILE A 250 -15.42 10.17 20.22
C ILE A 250 -14.22 10.56 19.36
N ILE A 251 -14.02 11.86 19.15
CA ILE A 251 -12.83 12.39 18.49
C ILE A 251 -11.63 12.01 19.36
N GLN A 252 -10.73 11.20 18.81
CA GLN A 252 -9.51 10.80 19.48
C GLN A 252 -8.49 11.94 19.41
N TYR A 253 -8.34 12.52 18.22
CA TYR A 253 -7.48 13.66 17.97
C TYR A 253 -7.89 14.43 16.71
N THR A 254 -7.46 15.69 16.64
CA THR A 254 -7.49 16.54 15.45
C THR A 254 -6.08 16.92 15.02
N LEU A 255 -5.91 17.30 13.75
CA LEU A 255 -4.65 17.74 13.20
C LEU A 255 -4.77 19.16 12.63
N ALA A 256 -3.74 19.96 12.89
CA ALA A 256 -3.57 21.28 12.29
C ALA A 256 -2.24 21.34 11.53
N TYR A 257 -2.26 21.97 10.35
CA TYR A 257 -1.11 22.03 9.44
C TYR A 257 -0.64 23.47 9.25
N ALA A 258 0.67 23.68 9.35
CA ALA A 258 1.33 24.96 9.04
C ALA A 258 2.61 24.70 8.22
N GLY A 259 2.50 24.78 6.89
CA GLY A 259 3.58 24.36 5.99
C GLY A 259 3.87 22.87 6.14
N ARG A 260 5.07 22.53 6.63
CA ARG A 260 5.49 21.15 6.94
C ARG A 260 5.19 20.73 8.37
N GLU A 261 4.82 21.66 9.24
CA GLU A 261 4.51 21.37 10.64
C GLU A 261 3.10 20.79 10.76
N VAL A 262 2.99 19.72 11.53
CA VAL A 262 1.75 19.04 11.89
C VAL A 262 1.63 19.04 13.41
N LYS A 263 0.50 19.54 13.90
CA LYS A 263 0.16 19.55 15.32
C LYS A 263 -1.03 18.64 15.56
N VAL A 264 -0.86 17.61 16.38
CA VAL A 264 -1.92 16.69 16.76
C VAL A 264 -2.42 17.05 18.16
N ILE A 265 -3.73 17.20 18.29
CA ILE A 265 -4.40 17.67 19.51
C ILE A 265 -5.41 16.60 19.93
N ALA A 266 -5.15 15.93 21.05
CA ALA A 266 -6.09 14.97 21.63
C ALA A 266 -7.25 15.68 22.35
N LEU A 267 -8.34 14.94 22.56
CA LEU A 267 -9.53 15.45 23.26
C LEU A 267 -9.24 15.93 24.69
N ASN A 268 -8.27 15.32 25.37
CA ASN A 268 -7.84 15.72 26.70
C ASN A 268 -6.93 16.97 26.71
N GLY A 269 -6.73 17.62 25.57
CA GLY A 269 -5.89 18.81 25.40
C GLY A 269 -4.40 18.52 25.21
N GLN A 270 -3.98 17.25 25.23
CA GLN A 270 -2.60 16.87 24.99
C GLN A 270 -2.19 17.18 23.55
N VAL A 271 -0.95 17.64 23.36
CA VAL A 271 -0.41 18.03 22.07
C VAL A 271 0.89 17.29 21.78
N LEU A 272 1.05 16.86 20.54
CA LEU A 272 2.35 16.57 19.95
C LEU A 272 2.51 17.35 18.65
N THR A 273 3.75 17.72 18.34
CA THR A 273 4.09 18.43 17.11
C THR A 273 5.20 17.68 16.40
N PHE A 274 5.11 17.58 15.09
CA PHE A 274 6.17 17.03 14.24
C PHE A 274 6.21 17.79 12.92
N THR A 275 7.27 17.60 12.15
CA THR A 275 7.33 18.07 10.77
C THR A 275 7.46 16.89 9.82
N GLU A 276 6.92 17.00 8.61
CA GLU A 276 6.97 15.96 7.59
C GLU A 276 7.41 16.49 6.21
N ASP A 277 7.90 15.58 5.36
CA ASP A 277 8.17 15.87 3.95
C ASP A 277 6.92 15.65 3.07
N ALA A 278 7.05 15.85 1.76
CA ALA A 278 5.95 15.66 0.81
C ALA A 278 5.54 14.18 0.59
N ARG A 279 6.30 13.22 1.15
CA ARG A 279 6.00 11.79 1.16
C ARG A 279 5.43 11.34 2.51
N HIS A 280 5.12 12.27 3.41
CA HIS A 280 4.68 12.01 4.79
C HIS A 280 5.72 11.24 5.63
N GLN A 281 7.01 11.45 5.36
CA GLN A 281 8.07 10.96 6.23
C GLN A 281 8.36 12.00 7.33
N PRO A 282 8.52 11.58 8.60
CA PRO A 282 8.77 12.53 9.68
C PRO A 282 10.18 13.09 9.61
N LEU A 283 10.35 14.39 9.82
CA LEU A 283 11.62 15.12 9.80
C LEU A 283 12.04 15.56 11.22
N SER A 284 11.07 15.92 12.06
CA SER A 284 11.29 16.18 13.49
C SER A 284 10.05 15.85 14.30
N PHE A 285 10.19 15.63 15.61
CA PHE A 285 9.10 15.45 16.57
C PHE A 285 9.43 16.16 17.89
N SER A 286 8.43 16.73 18.54
CA SER A 286 8.54 17.36 19.86
C SER A 286 7.26 17.19 20.68
N SER A 287 7.40 16.69 21.91
CA SER A 287 6.35 16.66 22.93
C SER A 287 6.96 16.47 24.31
N GLU A 288 6.51 17.24 25.31
CA GLU A 288 6.87 17.06 26.73
C GLU A 288 8.38 16.90 27.03
N GLY A 289 9.22 17.73 26.37
CA GLY A 289 10.67 17.69 26.57
C GLY A 289 11.38 16.52 25.89
N VAL A 290 10.65 15.71 25.12
CA VAL A 290 11.21 14.77 24.14
C VAL A 290 11.30 15.46 22.80
N ILE A 291 12.51 15.50 22.23
CA ILE A 291 12.78 15.99 20.88
C ILE A 291 13.38 14.83 20.09
N ILE A 292 12.91 14.61 18.87
CA ILE A 292 13.46 13.59 17.97
C ILE A 292 13.73 14.23 16.61
N ASN A 293 14.93 14.02 16.09
CA ASN A 293 15.33 14.43 14.74
C ASN A 293 15.53 13.19 13.88
N TYR A 294 14.94 13.21 12.69
CA TYR A 294 15.01 12.13 11.71
C TYR A 294 15.91 12.57 10.56
N LYS A 295 17.06 11.92 10.38
CA LYS A 295 18.03 12.25 9.33
C LYS A 295 17.87 11.30 8.16
N TYR A 296 17.83 11.87 6.96
CA TYR A 296 17.70 11.13 5.72
C TYR A 296 18.92 11.35 4.82
N ASP A 297 19.24 10.36 4.01
CA ASP A 297 20.20 10.52 2.91
C ASP A 297 19.58 11.29 1.71
N ALA A 298 20.37 11.48 0.64
CA ALA A 298 19.91 12.16 -0.56
C ALA A 298 18.75 11.43 -1.29
N ASN A 299 18.62 10.12 -1.08
CA ASN A 299 17.57 9.29 -1.66
C ASN A 299 16.31 9.21 -0.78
N LEU A 300 16.30 9.96 0.34
CA LEU A 300 15.23 9.99 1.33
C LEU A 300 15.08 8.68 2.12
N HIS A 301 16.17 7.94 2.30
CA HIS A 301 16.23 6.83 3.28
C HIS A 301 16.60 7.36 4.66
N LEU A 302 15.85 6.97 5.68
CA LEU A 302 16.14 7.36 7.06
C LEU A 302 17.42 6.67 7.51
N THR A 303 18.47 7.41 7.87
CA THR A 303 19.78 6.86 8.27
C THR A 303 20.05 6.96 9.77
N GLU A 304 19.46 7.95 10.44
CA GLU A 304 19.63 8.16 11.88
C GLU A 304 18.38 8.75 12.53
N VAL A 305 18.07 8.27 13.73
CA VAL A 305 17.13 8.89 14.66
C VAL A 305 17.88 9.34 15.88
N GLU A 306 17.90 10.64 16.13
CA GLU A 306 18.49 11.25 17.32
C GLU A 306 17.37 11.68 18.26
N ARG A 307 17.31 11.07 19.44
CA ARG A 307 16.35 11.38 20.50
C ARG A 307 17.04 12.12 21.63
N VAL A 308 16.47 13.25 22.03
CA VAL A 308 16.89 14.02 23.21
C VAL A 308 15.75 14.01 24.22
N GLN A 309 16.04 13.56 25.45
CA GLN A 309 15.10 13.59 26.57
C GLN A 309 15.86 13.87 27.86
N ASN A 310 15.41 14.86 28.65
CA ASN A 310 16.05 15.25 29.92
C ASN A 310 17.57 15.53 29.79
N GLY A 311 17.99 16.11 28.66
CA GLY A 311 19.40 16.39 28.37
C GLY A 311 20.24 15.18 27.92
N VAL A 312 19.68 13.98 27.90
CA VAL A 312 20.34 12.77 27.40
C VAL A 312 20.04 12.61 25.91
N THR A 313 21.08 12.39 25.12
CA THR A 313 20.97 12.12 23.68
C THR A 313 21.20 10.62 23.43
N ALA A 314 20.30 10.01 22.65
CA ALA A 314 20.42 8.64 22.18
C ALA A 314 20.28 8.61 20.65
N ARG A 315 21.05 7.75 19.98
CA ARG A 315 21.06 7.64 18.52
C ARG A 315 20.83 6.22 18.07
N ARG A 316 19.95 6.05 17.10
CA ARG A 316 19.67 4.79 16.42
C ARG A 316 19.99 4.94 14.95
N HIS A 317 20.69 3.97 14.38
CA HIS A 317 21.14 4.01 12.98
C HIS A 317 20.44 2.95 12.14
N TYR A 318 20.15 3.29 10.90
CA TYR A 318 19.42 2.47 9.95
C TYR A 318 20.29 2.27 8.71
N HIS A 319 20.33 1.03 8.23
CA HIS A 319 21.34 0.58 7.30
C HIS A 319 20.73 0.16 5.97
N TYR A 320 21.32 0.61 4.86
CA TYR A 320 20.89 0.34 3.48
C TYR A 320 22.10 -0.16 2.68
N GLU A 321 22.55 -1.36 3.00
CA GLU A 321 23.89 -1.85 2.65
C GLU A 321 23.91 -2.79 1.43
N ASP A 322 22.74 -3.23 0.93
CA ASP A 322 22.67 -4.14 -0.23
C ASP A 322 22.78 -3.34 -1.55
N PRO A 323 23.90 -3.44 -2.30
CA PRO A 323 24.06 -2.69 -3.54
C PRO A 323 23.09 -3.12 -4.64
N ARG A 324 22.46 -4.30 -4.52
CA ARG A 324 21.44 -4.77 -5.47
C ARG A 324 20.06 -4.17 -5.17
N ASN A 325 19.87 -3.68 -3.94
CA ASN A 325 18.62 -3.19 -3.39
C ASN A 325 18.86 -1.92 -2.55
N THR A 326 19.43 -0.89 -3.17
CA THR A 326 19.99 0.30 -2.48
C THR A 326 18.97 1.11 -1.66
N GLY A 327 17.66 0.89 -1.86
CA GLY A 327 16.60 1.53 -1.08
C GLY A 327 15.95 0.67 0.01
N LEU A 328 16.46 -0.54 0.24
CA LEU A 328 15.86 -1.46 1.20
C LEU A 328 16.62 -1.50 2.53
N LEU A 329 15.88 -1.44 3.63
CA LEU A 329 16.41 -1.46 4.98
C LEU A 329 17.03 -2.83 5.27
N THR A 330 18.34 -2.88 5.43
CA THR A 330 19.14 -4.09 5.72
C THR A 330 19.40 -4.29 7.21
N GLY A 331 19.12 -3.30 8.05
CA GLY A 331 19.13 -3.49 9.49
C GLY A 331 19.13 -2.21 10.31
N ILE A 332 19.16 -2.39 11.63
CA ILE A 332 19.11 -1.29 12.60
C ILE A 332 20.14 -1.54 13.71
N THR A 333 20.89 -0.50 14.04
CA THR A 333 21.81 -0.46 15.19
C THR A 333 21.21 0.40 16.29
N ASP A 334 21.09 -0.19 17.48
CA ASP A 334 20.49 0.45 18.63
C ASP A 334 21.40 1.51 19.26
N GLU A 335 20.90 2.12 20.33
CA GLU A 335 21.53 3.21 21.07
C GLU A 335 22.82 2.80 21.78
N ARG A 336 23.11 1.49 21.86
CA ARG A 336 24.34 0.92 22.44
C ARG A 336 25.40 0.63 21.37
N GLY A 337 25.10 0.91 20.10
CA GLY A 337 25.97 0.56 18.97
C GLY A 337 25.88 -0.91 18.57
N VAL A 338 24.86 -1.64 19.01
CA VAL A 338 24.67 -3.07 18.69
C VAL A 338 23.70 -3.21 17.52
N ARG A 339 24.08 -3.96 16.48
CA ARG A 339 23.18 -4.36 15.40
C ARG A 339 22.14 -5.33 15.94
N PHE A 340 20.95 -4.82 16.26
CA PHE A 340 19.90 -5.60 16.89
C PHE A 340 18.95 -6.25 15.88
N ALA A 341 18.93 -5.80 14.62
CA ALA A 341 18.11 -6.38 13.56
C ALA A 341 18.84 -6.36 12.20
N THR A 342 18.66 -7.43 11.42
CA THR A 342 19.26 -7.62 10.09
C THR A 342 18.26 -8.28 9.14
N TRP A 343 18.20 -7.76 7.91
CA TRP A 343 17.36 -8.26 6.83
C TRP A 343 18.14 -8.39 5.54
N SER A 344 17.75 -9.36 4.70
CA SER A 344 18.30 -9.52 3.36
C SER A 344 17.19 -9.74 2.35
N TYR A 345 17.48 -9.42 1.09
CA TYR A 345 16.52 -9.42 0.00
C TYR A 345 17.04 -10.24 -1.20
N ASP A 346 16.11 -10.76 -2.00
CA ASP A 346 16.43 -11.31 -3.31
C ASP A 346 16.61 -10.20 -4.37
N GLU A 347 16.91 -10.60 -5.61
CA GLU A 347 17.12 -9.67 -6.74
C GLU A 347 15.85 -8.92 -7.17
N LYS A 348 14.68 -9.30 -6.64
CA LYS A 348 13.39 -8.64 -6.89
C LYS A 348 12.97 -7.74 -5.72
N GLY A 349 13.85 -7.54 -4.73
CA GLY A 349 13.57 -6.73 -3.54
C GLY A 349 12.63 -7.38 -2.54
N ARG A 350 12.39 -8.70 -2.62
CA ARG A 350 11.56 -9.43 -1.64
C ARG A 350 12.44 -9.87 -0.47
N ALA A 351 11.97 -9.65 0.75
CA ALA A 351 12.73 -10.04 1.93
C ALA A 351 12.83 -11.56 2.05
N VAL A 352 14.05 -12.10 2.14
CA VAL A 352 14.33 -13.53 2.25
C VAL A 352 14.89 -13.94 3.62
N SER A 353 15.27 -12.97 4.45
CA SER A 353 15.74 -13.22 5.82
C SER A 353 15.37 -12.09 6.77
N SER A 354 15.04 -12.45 8.02
CA SER A 354 14.82 -11.54 9.15
C SER A 354 15.40 -12.16 10.41
N GLN A 355 16.28 -11.44 11.09
CA GLN A 355 16.87 -11.90 12.35
C GLN A 355 17.21 -10.72 13.26
N HIS A 356 17.24 -11.00 14.56
CA HIS A 356 17.83 -10.10 15.55
C HIS A 356 19.32 -10.38 15.76
N SER A 357 19.91 -9.69 16.75
CA SER A 357 21.29 -9.90 17.20
C SER A 357 21.58 -11.39 17.42
N ASP A 358 22.76 -11.84 17.01
CA ASP A 358 23.24 -13.22 17.13
C ASP A 358 22.34 -14.29 16.48
N GLY A 359 21.52 -13.91 15.50
CA GLY A 359 20.62 -14.83 14.77
C GLY A 359 19.32 -15.14 15.52
N ALA A 360 19.04 -14.44 16.62
CA ALA A 360 17.82 -14.64 17.39
C ALA A 360 16.58 -14.38 16.52
N GLY A 361 15.61 -15.30 16.57
CA GLY A 361 14.37 -15.19 15.79
C GLY A 361 14.57 -15.27 14.27
N LEU A 362 15.65 -15.88 13.80
CA LEU A 362 15.92 -16.07 12.37
C LEU A 362 14.70 -16.68 11.67
N THR A 363 14.22 -15.99 10.65
CA THR A 363 13.17 -16.45 9.75
C THR A 363 13.68 -16.29 8.32
N GLN A 364 13.56 -17.34 7.51
CA GLN A 364 13.94 -17.35 6.10
C GLN A 364 12.72 -17.59 5.22
N VAL A 365 12.68 -16.94 4.06
CA VAL A 365 11.59 -17.09 3.09
C VAL A 365 12.17 -17.44 1.72
N ALA A 366 11.73 -18.57 1.17
CA ALA A 366 11.96 -18.94 -0.22
C ALA A 366 10.67 -18.71 -1.03
N TYR A 367 10.78 -18.05 -2.17
CA TYR A 367 9.66 -17.83 -3.08
C TYR A 367 9.74 -18.79 -4.25
N ASN A 368 8.82 -19.73 -4.31
CA ASN A 368 8.87 -20.88 -5.22
C ASN A 368 8.35 -20.50 -6.62
N THR A 369 8.75 -21.27 -7.63
CA THR A 369 8.38 -21.02 -9.04
C THR A 369 6.90 -21.29 -9.34
N ASP A 370 6.23 -22.08 -8.50
CA ASP A 370 4.79 -22.34 -8.57
C ASP A 370 3.94 -21.21 -7.95
N GLY A 371 4.59 -20.16 -7.44
CA GLY A 371 3.95 -19.00 -6.81
C GLY A 371 3.71 -19.14 -5.32
N SER A 372 4.02 -20.29 -4.72
CA SER A 372 4.00 -20.51 -3.26
C SER A 372 5.22 -19.90 -2.56
N SER A 373 5.19 -19.84 -1.23
CA SER A 373 6.32 -19.40 -0.41
C SER A 373 6.61 -20.38 0.71
N THR A 374 7.87 -20.72 0.93
CA THR A 374 8.33 -21.57 2.03
C THR A 374 8.98 -20.71 3.10
N VAL A 375 8.43 -20.71 4.32
CA VAL A 375 8.97 -20.04 5.50
C VAL A 375 9.69 -21.06 6.37
N THR A 376 10.94 -20.77 6.73
CA THR A 376 11.74 -21.59 7.66
C THR A 376 12.00 -20.78 8.92
N ASN A 377 11.61 -21.30 10.08
CA ASN A 377 11.82 -20.63 11.36
C ASN A 377 13.20 -20.93 11.98
N GLU A 378 13.46 -20.37 13.16
CA GLU A 378 14.74 -20.47 13.86
C GLU A 378 15.10 -21.90 14.31
N LEU A 379 14.12 -22.81 14.33
CA LEU A 379 14.28 -24.23 14.65
C LEU A 379 14.45 -25.11 13.40
N GLY A 380 14.51 -24.51 12.20
CA GLY A 380 14.57 -25.22 10.93
C GLY A 380 13.25 -25.86 10.49
N LYS A 381 12.13 -25.54 11.15
CA LYS A 381 10.79 -26.03 10.74
C LYS A 381 10.30 -25.21 9.56
N THR A 382 9.76 -25.90 8.57
CA THR A 382 9.26 -25.31 7.32
C THR A 382 7.74 -25.26 7.30
N THR A 383 7.21 -24.15 6.77
CA THR A 383 5.79 -23.96 6.45
C THR A 383 5.68 -23.45 5.01
N ILE A 384 4.84 -24.08 4.20
CA ILE A 384 4.59 -23.69 2.80
C ILE A 384 3.21 -23.03 2.72
N TYR A 385 3.16 -21.87 2.07
CA TYR A 385 1.94 -21.10 1.84
C TYR A 385 1.61 -21.11 0.35
N HIS A 386 0.41 -21.56 0.02
CA HIS A 386 -0.13 -21.48 -1.33
C HIS A 386 -1.16 -20.36 -1.43
N TYR A 387 -1.20 -19.71 -2.58
CA TYR A 387 -1.99 -18.51 -2.77
C TYR A 387 -2.91 -18.58 -3.98
N GLN A 388 -4.02 -17.86 -3.88
CA GLN A 388 -4.86 -17.47 -5.00
C GLN A 388 -4.89 -15.95 -5.09
N GLN A 389 -4.77 -15.39 -6.30
CA GLN A 389 -4.91 -13.95 -6.51
C GLN A 389 -6.40 -13.60 -6.65
N ILE A 390 -6.91 -12.76 -5.74
CA ILE A 390 -8.30 -12.27 -5.74
C ILE A 390 -8.27 -10.77 -5.46
N GLY A 391 -8.85 -9.96 -6.36
CA GLY A 391 -8.90 -8.50 -6.21
C GLY A 391 -7.51 -7.85 -6.05
N GLY A 392 -6.50 -8.36 -6.76
CA GLY A 392 -5.11 -7.86 -6.67
C GLY A 392 -4.32 -8.33 -5.44
N ILE A 393 -4.94 -9.08 -4.52
CA ILE A 393 -4.30 -9.58 -3.29
C ILE A 393 -4.07 -11.08 -3.41
N LYS A 394 -2.87 -11.56 -3.05
CA LYS A 394 -2.63 -12.99 -2.83
C LYS A 394 -3.24 -13.43 -1.50
N ARG A 395 -4.30 -14.22 -1.57
CA ARG A 395 -4.97 -14.85 -0.41
C ARG A 395 -4.43 -16.26 -0.20
N VAL A 396 -4.16 -16.62 1.05
CA VAL A 396 -3.68 -17.97 1.40
C VAL A 396 -4.82 -18.97 1.18
N ILE A 397 -4.62 -19.98 0.34
CA ILE A 397 -5.61 -21.05 0.09
C ILE A 397 -5.24 -22.38 0.75
N SER A 398 -3.95 -22.61 1.01
CA SER A 398 -3.50 -23.70 1.86
C SER A 398 -2.19 -23.35 2.57
N VAL A 399 -2.02 -23.95 3.74
CA VAL A 399 -0.80 -23.91 4.54
C VAL A 399 -0.42 -25.36 4.85
N GLU A 400 0.82 -25.73 4.55
CA GLU A 400 1.40 -27.06 4.77
C GLU A 400 2.66 -26.95 5.63
N GLY A 401 3.01 -27.97 6.42
CA GLY A 401 4.27 -28.01 7.18
C GLY A 401 4.14 -28.58 8.59
N GLU A 402 5.13 -28.27 9.42
CA GLU A 402 5.22 -28.75 10.81
C GLU A 402 4.68 -27.71 11.79
N PRO A 403 3.85 -28.09 12.78
CA PRO A 403 3.38 -27.14 13.77
C PRO A 403 4.56 -26.62 14.60
N SER A 404 4.57 -25.31 14.83
CA SER A 404 5.54 -24.63 15.68
C SER A 404 4.83 -23.74 16.68
N ALA A 405 5.54 -23.30 17.74
CA ALA A 405 4.96 -22.43 18.77
C ALA A 405 4.29 -21.18 18.19
N ASN A 406 4.84 -20.66 17.09
CA ASN A 406 4.35 -19.47 16.39
C ASN A 406 3.52 -19.79 15.14
N CYS A 407 3.48 -21.06 14.71
CA CYS A 407 2.60 -21.54 13.65
C CYS A 407 1.88 -22.84 14.04
N PRO A 408 0.81 -22.75 14.85
CA PRO A 408 0.07 -23.94 15.30
C PRO A 408 -0.75 -24.59 14.18
N ALA A 409 -0.94 -23.92 13.05
CA ALA A 409 -1.79 -24.36 11.94
C ALA A 409 -0.93 -24.73 10.73
N SER A 410 -0.38 -25.94 10.74
CA SER A 410 0.53 -26.38 9.70
C SER A 410 -0.14 -27.17 8.57
N ASN A 411 -1.45 -27.44 8.68
CA ASN A 411 -2.26 -28.04 7.62
C ASN A 411 -3.64 -27.38 7.64
N SER A 412 -3.84 -26.31 6.88
CA SER A 412 -5.15 -25.64 6.82
C SER A 412 -5.48 -25.23 5.40
N THR A 413 -6.76 -25.23 5.04
CA THR A 413 -7.23 -24.78 3.72
C THR A 413 -8.28 -23.71 3.85
N TYR A 414 -8.33 -22.84 2.85
CA TYR A 414 -9.24 -21.70 2.82
C TYR A 414 -9.81 -21.54 1.42
N THR A 415 -11.07 -21.12 1.36
CA THR A 415 -11.71 -20.71 0.11
C THR A 415 -12.29 -19.32 0.25
N TYR A 416 -12.49 -18.65 -0.87
CA TYR A 416 -12.94 -17.26 -0.92
C TYR A 416 -14.00 -17.09 -2.01
N ASP A 417 -14.86 -16.08 -1.84
CA ASP A 417 -15.72 -15.59 -2.91
C ASP A 417 -14.95 -14.70 -3.90
N GLU A 418 -15.61 -14.25 -4.97
CA GLU A 418 -15.02 -13.38 -5.99
C GLU A 418 -14.58 -12.01 -5.45
N ARG A 419 -15.10 -11.59 -4.29
CA ARG A 419 -14.76 -10.35 -3.57
C ARG A 419 -13.56 -10.55 -2.63
N GLY A 420 -13.09 -11.78 -2.47
CA GLY A 420 -11.99 -12.15 -1.57
C GLY A 420 -12.43 -12.31 -0.11
N LEU A 421 -13.73 -12.48 0.16
CA LEU A 421 -14.23 -12.79 1.51
C LEU A 421 -14.18 -14.31 1.73
N MET A 422 -13.75 -14.75 2.92
CA MET A 422 -13.45 -16.16 3.20
C MET A 422 -14.74 -16.98 3.29
N LEU A 423 -14.96 -17.95 2.41
CA LEU A 423 -16.15 -18.82 2.44
C LEU A 423 -15.97 -20.01 3.38
N THR A 424 -14.78 -20.61 3.40
CA THR A 424 -14.48 -21.75 4.27
C THR A 424 -13.07 -21.66 4.85
N LYS A 425 -12.91 -22.24 6.03
CA LYS A 425 -11.63 -22.52 6.68
C LYS A 425 -11.68 -23.95 7.19
N THR A 426 -10.76 -24.79 6.75
CA THR A 426 -10.52 -26.11 7.34
C THR A 426 -9.27 -26.03 8.19
N ASP A 427 -9.37 -26.34 9.47
CA ASP A 427 -8.21 -26.36 10.37
C ASP A 427 -7.40 -27.66 10.27
N ALA A 428 -6.28 -27.74 10.99
CA ALA A 428 -5.41 -28.91 11.02
C ALA A 428 -6.04 -30.18 11.62
N LYS A 429 -7.20 -30.05 12.28
CA LYS A 429 -7.99 -31.19 12.79
C LYS A 429 -9.06 -31.63 11.80
N GLY A 430 -9.16 -30.98 10.64
CA GLY A 430 -10.21 -31.21 9.66
C GLY A 430 -11.55 -30.58 10.02
N LEU A 431 -11.60 -29.71 11.05
CA LEU A 431 -12.84 -29.01 11.40
C LEU A 431 -13.04 -27.86 10.41
N VAL A 432 -14.22 -27.84 9.80
CA VAL A 432 -14.60 -26.84 8.80
C VAL A 432 -15.38 -25.72 9.47
N THR A 433 -14.97 -24.48 9.27
CA THR A 433 -15.76 -23.29 9.55
C THR A 433 -16.20 -22.67 8.24
N THR A 434 -17.50 -22.40 8.08
CA THR A 434 -18.08 -21.76 6.89
C THR A 434 -18.61 -20.38 7.23
N TYR A 435 -18.53 -19.45 6.27
CA TYR A 435 -18.98 -18.06 6.44
C TYR A 435 -19.87 -17.63 5.28
N THR A 436 -20.80 -16.71 5.56
CA THR A 436 -21.60 -16.01 4.54
C THR A 436 -21.63 -14.52 4.83
N TYR A 437 -21.79 -13.71 3.78
CA TYR A 437 -21.69 -12.26 3.86
C TYR A 437 -22.86 -11.57 3.17
N ASP A 438 -23.21 -10.36 3.61
CA ASP A 438 -24.11 -9.46 2.87
C ASP A 438 -23.38 -8.79 1.68
N ASP A 439 -24.10 -7.96 0.92
CA ASP A 439 -23.55 -7.24 -0.24
C ASP A 439 -22.48 -6.22 0.15
N ARG A 440 -22.48 -5.74 1.39
CA ARG A 440 -21.44 -4.84 1.94
C ARG A 440 -20.18 -5.60 2.38
N GLY A 441 -20.24 -6.92 2.41
CA GLY A 441 -19.15 -7.79 2.85
C GLY A 441 -19.11 -8.02 4.37
N LEU A 442 -20.22 -7.74 5.08
CA LEU A 442 -20.36 -7.99 6.51
C LEU A 442 -20.77 -9.46 6.75
N GLU A 443 -20.12 -10.13 7.71
CA GLU A 443 -20.40 -11.54 8.04
C GLU A 443 -21.81 -11.68 8.62
N VAL A 444 -22.73 -12.33 7.89
CA VAL A 444 -24.11 -12.56 8.34
C VAL A 444 -24.30 -13.93 8.99
N SER A 445 -23.42 -14.89 8.69
CA SER A 445 -23.43 -16.21 9.33
C SER A 445 -22.02 -16.81 9.36
N ARG A 446 -21.74 -17.51 10.45
CA ARG A 446 -20.58 -18.38 10.63
C ARG A 446 -21.04 -19.69 11.25
N THR A 447 -20.72 -20.81 10.62
CA THR A 447 -20.91 -22.14 11.21
C THR A 447 -19.55 -22.75 11.48
N GLU A 448 -19.22 -22.93 12.76
CA GLU A 448 -18.00 -23.61 13.18
C GLU A 448 -18.25 -25.11 13.33
N ALA A 449 -17.22 -25.92 13.09
CA ALA A 449 -17.31 -27.38 13.06
C ALA A 449 -18.47 -27.89 12.18
N SER A 450 -18.68 -27.21 11.04
CA SER A 450 -19.70 -27.49 10.04
C SER A 450 -19.64 -28.95 9.57
N GLY A 451 -20.81 -29.58 9.43
CA GLY A 451 -20.92 -31.00 9.08
C GLY A 451 -20.65 -31.98 10.22
N THR A 452 -20.35 -31.51 11.44
CA THR A 452 -20.15 -32.37 12.62
C THR A 452 -21.32 -32.27 13.61
N PRO A 453 -21.48 -33.24 14.54
CA PRO A 453 -22.51 -33.15 15.59
C PRO A 453 -22.33 -31.98 16.58
N VAL A 454 -21.15 -31.36 16.62
CA VAL A 454 -20.84 -30.21 17.50
C VAL A 454 -20.85 -28.89 16.74
N ALA A 455 -21.44 -28.86 15.55
CA ALA A 455 -21.55 -27.65 14.75
C ALA A 455 -22.30 -26.55 15.51
N ARG A 456 -21.75 -25.33 15.50
CA ARG A 456 -22.40 -24.15 16.09
C ARG A 456 -22.51 -23.04 15.06
N THR A 457 -23.70 -22.49 14.90
CA THR A 457 -23.96 -21.38 13.97
C THR A 457 -24.19 -20.10 14.73
N ILE A 458 -23.45 -19.06 14.32
CA ILE A 458 -23.57 -17.70 14.81
C ILE A 458 -24.08 -16.86 13.64
N THR A 459 -25.20 -16.17 13.80
CA THR A 459 -25.72 -15.23 12.80
C THR A 459 -25.64 -13.80 13.32
N THR A 460 -25.35 -12.86 12.44
CA THR A 460 -25.29 -11.42 12.76
C THR A 460 -26.22 -10.63 11.86
N GLU A 461 -27.09 -9.84 12.47
CA GLU A 461 -27.86 -8.80 11.81
C GLU A 461 -27.11 -7.47 12.00
N TRP A 462 -26.96 -6.72 10.90
CA TRP A 462 -26.17 -5.49 10.85
C TRP A 462 -27.05 -4.25 10.69
N ASP A 463 -26.58 -3.12 11.20
CA ASP A 463 -27.16 -1.81 10.92
C ASP A 463 -27.18 -1.56 9.40
N PRO A 464 -28.28 -1.04 8.80
CA PRO A 464 -28.39 -0.90 7.35
C PRO A 464 -27.37 0.04 6.70
N ALA A 465 -26.87 1.03 7.44
CA ALA A 465 -25.96 2.05 6.91
C ALA A 465 -24.56 1.97 7.52
N ARG A 466 -24.42 1.41 8.72
CA ARG A 466 -23.16 1.38 9.48
C ARG A 466 -22.61 -0.04 9.61
N PHE A 467 -21.30 -0.15 9.80
CA PHE A 467 -20.59 -1.41 10.04
C PHE A 467 -20.73 -1.82 11.53
N LEU A 468 -21.97 -1.84 12.05
CA LEU A 468 -22.29 -2.10 13.46
C LEU A 468 -23.29 -3.26 13.59
N PRO A 469 -23.01 -4.29 14.40
CA PRO A 469 -23.93 -5.42 14.58
C PRO A 469 -25.09 -4.97 15.47
N VAL A 470 -26.34 -5.16 15.03
CA VAL A 470 -27.54 -4.85 15.84
C VAL A 470 -28.05 -6.08 16.59
N LYS A 471 -27.73 -7.28 16.12
CA LYS A 471 -28.07 -8.53 16.81
C LYS A 471 -27.12 -9.66 16.42
N THR A 472 -26.72 -10.46 17.38
CA THR A 472 -26.01 -11.73 17.17
C THR A 472 -26.80 -12.86 17.83
N VAL A 473 -26.86 -14.01 17.16
CA VAL A 473 -27.54 -15.20 17.67
C VAL A 473 -26.59 -16.37 17.55
N ASP A 474 -26.29 -17.02 18.66
CA ASP A 474 -25.61 -18.32 18.70
C ASP A 474 -26.58 -19.42 19.17
N ASP A 475 -26.05 -20.62 19.43
CA ASP A 475 -26.83 -21.78 19.88
C ASP A 475 -27.42 -21.60 21.28
N GLN A 476 -26.82 -20.74 22.11
CA GLN A 476 -27.16 -20.58 23.52
C GLN A 476 -27.70 -19.18 23.86
N ARG A 477 -27.45 -18.18 23.00
CA ARG A 477 -27.61 -16.79 23.36
C ARG A 477 -28.06 -15.94 22.17
N ILE A 478 -28.94 -14.99 22.46
CA ILE A 478 -29.26 -13.86 21.59
C ILE A 478 -28.69 -12.60 22.24
N THR A 479 -27.88 -11.84 21.52
CA THR A 479 -27.37 -10.54 21.98
C THR A 479 -27.83 -9.44 21.04
N SER A 480 -28.56 -8.47 21.58
CA SER A 480 -29.01 -7.29 20.83
C SER A 480 -28.24 -6.05 21.27
N TYR A 481 -27.94 -5.19 20.31
CA TYR A 481 -27.18 -3.95 20.50
C TYR A 481 -28.01 -2.76 20.06
N ARG A 482 -27.88 -1.64 20.77
CA ARG A 482 -28.40 -0.34 20.33
C ARG A 482 -27.27 0.66 20.34
N TYR A 483 -27.26 1.52 19.32
CA TYR A 483 -26.28 2.58 19.17
C TYR A 483 -26.95 3.94 19.07
N ASP A 484 -26.24 4.99 19.45
CA ASP A 484 -26.62 6.35 19.10
C ASP A 484 -26.25 6.67 17.65
N ASP A 485 -26.59 7.88 17.19
CA ASP A 485 -26.30 8.34 15.82
C ASP A 485 -24.79 8.41 15.51
N GLN A 486 -23.95 8.51 16.54
CA GLN A 486 -22.49 8.53 16.43
C GLN A 486 -21.87 7.12 16.43
N GLY A 487 -22.69 6.08 16.59
CA GLY A 487 -22.24 4.68 16.59
C GLY A 487 -21.70 4.20 17.94
N ARG A 488 -21.95 4.92 19.03
CA ARG A 488 -21.64 4.45 20.40
C ARG A 488 -22.70 3.49 20.88
N GLU A 489 -22.28 2.37 21.47
CA GLU A 489 -23.20 1.41 22.09
C GLU A 489 -23.91 2.06 23.28
N ILE A 490 -25.23 2.23 23.19
CA ILE A 490 -26.10 2.70 24.28
C ILE A 490 -26.51 1.52 25.16
N SER A 491 -26.76 0.35 24.56
CA SER A 491 -27.14 -0.84 25.31
C SER A 491 -26.72 -2.12 24.61
N ARG A 492 -26.45 -3.12 25.44
CA ARG A 492 -26.24 -4.52 25.07
C ARG A 492 -27.05 -5.40 26.00
N GLN A 493 -27.91 -6.22 25.42
CA GLN A 493 -28.75 -7.16 26.15
C GLN A 493 -28.48 -8.57 25.62
N SER A 494 -28.19 -9.49 26.53
CA SER A 494 -28.02 -10.90 26.20
C SER A 494 -29.07 -11.73 26.93
N VAL A 495 -29.78 -12.56 26.18
CA VAL A 495 -30.74 -13.52 26.73
C VAL A 495 -30.35 -14.93 26.31
N ALA A 496 -30.61 -15.91 27.18
CA ALA A 496 -30.50 -17.31 26.80
C ALA A 496 -31.52 -17.62 25.70
N ARG A 497 -31.12 -18.49 24.77
CA ARG A 497 -31.95 -18.92 23.66
C ARG A 497 -32.89 -20.05 24.05
#